data_AF-A0AAU0TN40-F1
#
_entry.id   AF-A0AAU0TN40-F1
#
_cell.length_a   1.000
_cell.length_b   1.000
_cell.length_c   1.000
_cell.angle_alpha   90.00
_cell.angle_beta   90.00
_cell.angle_gamma   90.00
#
_symmetry.space_group_name_H-M   'P 1'
#
loop_
_entity.id
_entity.type
_entity.pdbx_description
1 polymer ?
#
loop_
_entity_poly.entity_id
_entity_poly.type
_entity_poly.pdbx_seq_one_letter_code
_entity_poly.pdbx_strand_id
1 'polypeptide(L)'
;MAESESGQDKTEDATDKKKKDARDKGEVARSKELNTLAIMLVGASALLIFGGALAQDMMELMRLNFSLPREVILDQRYMSTYLMHSGQIALWAIQPIMISLVLAAIIGPISLGGWLFAADSMAPKFSRMNPLSGLKRMFSSKALVELLKALAKFIIILFVALAVLSSDIDDLLRIAHEPLDQAIIHSLQVVGWSTLWMACGLIIIAAVDVPVQLWESHKKLLMTKQEVRDEHKDQEGRPEVKQRIRQLQREMSQRRMMAAIPDADVIITNPTHYAVALKYDPEKGGAPMLVAKGSDFLALKIREIAVANNVMLLESPALARSIYYSTELDQEIPGGLYLAVAQVLAYVYQIRQHRAGKGKRPDPLKGDLPIPPDLRRDS
;
A
#
# COMPACT_ATOMS: atom_id res chain seq x y z
N MET A 1 11.00 4.70 24.13
CA MET A 1 9.61 5.12 23.91
C MET A 1 9.65 6.61 24.00
N ALA A 2 9.38 7.29 22.89
CA ALA A 2 9.22 8.74 22.91
C ALA A 2 7.95 8.99 23.72
N GLU A 3 8.13 9.53 24.92
CA GLU A 3 7.06 10.25 25.60
C GLU A 3 6.58 11.33 24.62
N SER A 4 5.28 11.31 24.39
CA SER A 4 4.47 12.34 23.77
C SER A 4 5.11 13.74 23.84
N GLU A 5 5.74 14.18 22.74
CA GLU A 5 6.21 15.56 22.56
C GLU A 5 5.05 16.58 22.49
N SER A 6 3.81 16.11 22.34
CA SER A 6 2.61 16.89 22.61
C SER A 6 1.83 16.20 23.73
N GLY A 7 1.63 16.85 24.88
CA GLY A 7 0.80 16.36 25.98
C GLY A 7 -0.70 16.26 25.65
N GLN A 8 -1.05 15.95 24.39
CA GLN A 8 -2.40 15.68 23.94
C GLN A 8 -2.67 14.18 23.97
N ASP A 9 -3.78 13.83 24.60
CA ASP A 9 -4.26 12.45 24.60
C ASP A 9 -4.58 11.99 23.17
N LYS A 10 -4.10 10.80 22.85
CA LYS A 10 -4.37 10.12 21.58
C LYS A 10 -5.74 9.49 21.65
N THR A 11 -6.74 10.16 21.09
CA THR A 11 -8.15 9.73 21.12
C THR A 11 -8.69 9.33 19.76
N GLU A 12 -8.03 9.73 18.67
CA GLU A 12 -8.52 9.51 17.31
C GLU A 12 -8.04 8.17 16.76
N ASP A 13 -8.87 7.54 15.94
CA ASP A 13 -8.52 6.32 15.24
C ASP A 13 -7.39 6.54 14.23
N ALA A 14 -6.59 5.50 14.04
CA ALA A 14 -5.49 5.52 13.09
C ALA A 14 -6.00 5.61 11.64
N THR A 15 -5.40 6.50 10.85
CA THR A 15 -5.64 6.55 9.40
C THR A 15 -5.13 5.27 8.72
N ASP A 16 -5.55 5.04 7.47
CA ASP A 16 -5.11 3.87 6.70
C ASP A 16 -3.60 3.88 6.41
N LYS A 17 -3.03 5.07 6.21
CA LYS A 17 -1.58 5.23 6.06
C LYS A 17 -0.86 4.85 7.34
N LYS A 18 -1.31 5.32 8.51
CA LYS A 18 -0.72 4.94 9.79
C LYS A 18 -0.78 3.44 10.04
N LYS A 19 -1.91 2.80 9.73
CA LYS A 19 -2.08 1.33 9.84
C LYS A 19 -1.11 0.60 8.91
N LYS A 20 -0.95 1.08 7.67
CA LYS A 20 -0.01 0.53 6.70
C LYS A 20 1.44 0.68 7.15
N ASP A 21 1.83 1.88 7.60
CA ASP A 21 3.18 2.13 8.10
C ASP A 21 3.53 1.27 9.33
N ALA A 22 2.57 1.09 10.25
CA ALA A 22 2.75 0.21 11.39
C ALA A 22 2.95 -1.25 10.95
N ARG A 23 2.16 -1.71 9.96
CA ARG A 23 2.32 -3.02 9.33
C ARG A 23 3.68 -3.15 8.65
N ASP A 24 4.11 -2.20 7.83
CA ASP A 24 5.39 -2.24 7.12
C ASP A 24 6.58 -2.27 8.10
N LYS A 25 6.44 -1.63 9.27
CA LYS A 25 7.42 -1.68 10.37
C LYS A 25 7.39 -2.94 11.21
N GLY A 26 6.44 -3.85 10.99
CA GLY A 26 6.31 -5.10 11.76
C GLY A 26 5.53 -4.95 13.07
N GLU A 27 4.87 -3.82 13.31
CA GLU A 27 4.13 -3.50 14.53
C GLU A 27 2.69 -4.04 14.46
N VAL A 28 2.54 -5.36 14.50
CA VAL A 28 1.25 -6.06 14.57
C VAL A 28 1.01 -6.64 15.96
N ALA A 29 -0.26 -6.82 16.33
CA ALA A 29 -0.63 -7.47 17.58
C ALA A 29 -0.09 -8.92 17.59
N ARG A 30 0.59 -9.30 18.67
CA ARG A 30 1.10 -10.65 18.89
C ARG A 30 0.90 -11.04 20.35
N SER A 31 0.33 -12.22 20.59
CA SER A 31 0.26 -12.82 21.92
C SER A 31 1.23 -13.99 21.97
N LYS A 32 2.15 -13.93 22.95
CA LYS A 32 3.04 -15.05 23.22
C LYS A 32 2.26 -16.24 23.79
N GLU A 33 1.26 -15.97 24.62
CA GLU A 33 0.46 -16.98 25.29
C GLU A 33 -0.44 -17.75 24.32
N LEU A 34 -1.01 -17.08 23.31
CA LEU A 34 -1.76 -17.76 22.25
C LEU A 34 -0.89 -18.73 21.46
N ASN A 35 0.36 -18.35 21.17
CA ASN A 35 1.29 -19.23 20.48
C ASN A 35 1.68 -20.44 21.35
N THR A 36 1.98 -20.21 22.64
CA THR A 36 2.25 -21.30 23.59
C THR A 36 1.05 -22.24 23.69
N LEU A 37 -0.17 -21.70 23.81
CA LEU A 37 -1.41 -22.48 23.83
C LEU A 37 -1.55 -23.36 22.58
N ALA A 38 -1.40 -22.77 21.39
CA ALA A 38 -1.55 -23.48 20.13
C ALA A 38 -0.56 -24.64 20.02
N ILE A 39 0.71 -24.40 20.32
CA ILE A 39 1.77 -25.42 20.27
C ILE A 39 1.51 -26.52 21.30
N MET A 40 1.16 -26.17 22.54
CA MET A 40 0.94 -27.14 23.61
C MET A 40 -0.31 -27.99 23.37
N LEU A 41 -1.42 -27.39 22.94
CA LEU A 41 -2.65 -28.13 22.60
C LEU A 41 -2.42 -29.05 21.41
N VAL A 42 -1.90 -28.53 20.30
CA VAL A 42 -1.67 -29.33 19.10
C VAL A 42 -0.64 -30.43 19.36
N GLY A 43 0.42 -30.12 20.11
CA GLY A 43 1.43 -31.09 20.52
C GLY A 43 0.86 -32.22 21.39
N ALA A 44 0.10 -31.88 22.43
CA ALA A 44 -0.54 -32.86 23.30
C ALA A 44 -1.57 -33.72 22.54
N SER A 45 -2.42 -33.10 21.73
CA SER A 45 -3.38 -33.83 20.90
C SER A 45 -2.70 -34.72 19.86
N ALA A 46 -1.64 -34.24 19.21
CA ALA A 46 -0.87 -35.03 18.25
C ALA A 46 -0.20 -36.23 18.91
N LEU A 47 0.34 -36.08 20.12
CA LEU A 47 0.89 -37.20 20.88
C LEU A 47 -0.19 -38.21 21.27
N LEU A 48 -1.39 -37.77 21.64
CA LEU A 48 -2.49 -38.69 21.94
C LEU A 48 -3.00 -39.44 20.70
N ILE A 49 -3.06 -38.78 19.54
CA ILE A 49 -3.56 -39.37 18.29
C ILE A 49 -2.51 -40.27 17.63
N PHE A 50 -1.26 -39.81 17.54
CA PHE A 50 -0.19 -40.49 16.80
C PHE A 50 0.80 -41.24 17.69
N GLY A 51 0.75 -41.06 19.01
CA GLY A 51 1.74 -41.64 19.95
C GLY A 51 1.75 -43.16 19.96
N GLY A 52 0.61 -43.81 19.72
CA GLY A 52 0.54 -45.26 19.57
C GLY A 52 1.35 -45.78 18.37
N ALA A 53 1.18 -45.15 17.21
CA ALA A 53 1.95 -45.47 15.99
C ALA A 53 3.44 -45.15 16.20
N LEU A 54 3.76 -43.98 16.77
CA LEU A 54 5.13 -43.62 17.13
C LEU A 54 5.80 -44.67 18.03
N ALA A 55 5.08 -45.17 19.05
CA ALA A 55 5.60 -46.21 19.93
C ALA A 55 5.86 -47.53 19.19
N GLN A 56 4.98 -47.90 18.25
CA GLN A 56 5.15 -49.09 17.41
C GLN A 56 6.38 -48.96 16.50
N ASP A 57 6.53 -47.83 15.81
CA ASP A 57 7.67 -47.57 14.93
C ASP A 57 8.98 -47.51 15.73
N MET A 58 8.96 -46.91 16.93
CA MET A 58 10.10 -46.90 17.86
C MET A 58 10.48 -48.31 18.31
N MET A 59 9.50 -49.16 18.63
CA MET A 59 9.74 -50.57 18.98
C MET A 59 10.32 -51.35 17.79
N GLU A 60 9.80 -51.13 16.58
CA GLU A 60 10.34 -51.73 15.36
C GLU A 60 11.78 -51.28 15.11
N LEU A 61 12.06 -49.99 15.25
CA LEU A 61 13.40 -49.42 15.12
C LEU A 61 14.35 -50.04 16.16
N MET A 62 13.93 -50.18 17.42
CA MET A 62 14.75 -50.83 18.43
C MET A 62 15.01 -52.31 18.11
N ARG A 63 13.98 -53.06 17.71
CA ARG A 63 14.13 -54.47 17.32
C ARG A 63 15.08 -54.61 16.15
N LEU A 64 14.94 -53.79 15.12
CA LEU A 64 15.83 -53.71 13.96
C LEU A 64 17.27 -53.48 14.46
N ASN A 65 17.55 -52.34 15.09
CA ASN A 65 18.93 -51.96 15.43
C ASN A 65 19.57 -52.82 16.53
N PHE A 66 18.81 -53.58 17.32
CA PHE A 66 19.34 -54.53 18.31
C PHE A 66 19.42 -55.97 17.83
N SER A 67 18.81 -56.33 16.68
CA SER A 67 18.92 -57.65 16.07
C SER A 67 19.68 -57.58 14.74
N LEU A 68 21.00 -57.42 14.84
CA LEU A 68 21.88 -57.28 13.68
C LEU A 68 22.11 -58.64 12.99
N PRO A 69 21.61 -58.83 11.75
CA PRO A 69 21.89 -60.03 10.97
C PRO A 69 23.38 -60.10 10.59
N ARG A 70 23.88 -61.32 10.36
CA ARG A 70 25.29 -61.56 10.03
C ARG A 70 25.73 -60.77 8.78
N GLU A 71 24.84 -60.67 7.80
CA GLU A 71 25.07 -59.97 6.53
C GLU A 71 25.34 -58.48 6.75
N VAL A 72 24.63 -57.86 7.70
CA VAL A 72 24.80 -56.45 8.07
C VAL A 72 26.13 -56.21 8.79
N ILE A 73 26.60 -57.20 9.58
CA ILE A 73 27.87 -57.11 10.31
C ILE A 73 29.08 -57.27 9.36
N LEU A 74 28.97 -58.16 8.38
CA LEU A 74 30.11 -58.56 7.55
C LEU A 74 30.25 -57.79 6.23
N ASP A 75 29.19 -57.14 5.76
CA ASP A 75 29.21 -56.37 4.51
C ASP A 75 28.77 -54.91 4.74
N GLN A 76 29.71 -54.00 4.49
CA GLN A 76 29.51 -52.56 4.63
C GLN A 76 28.36 -52.01 3.77
N ARG A 77 28.09 -52.61 2.60
CA ARG A 77 27.00 -52.17 1.73
C ARG A 77 25.65 -52.45 2.39
N TYR A 78 25.46 -53.64 2.95
CA TYR A 78 24.24 -53.98 3.69
C TYR A 78 24.09 -53.13 4.95
N MET A 79 25.19 -52.82 5.65
CA MET A 79 25.19 -51.89 6.78
C MET A 79 24.66 -50.50 6.41
N SER A 80 25.09 -49.95 5.25
CA SER A 80 24.61 -48.64 4.79
C SER A 80 23.11 -48.63 4.45
N THR A 81 22.61 -49.67 3.80
CA THR A 81 21.18 -49.82 3.49
C THR A 81 20.36 -50.00 4.77
N TYR A 82 20.88 -50.74 5.75
CA TYR A 82 20.25 -50.94 7.05
C TYR A 82 20.10 -49.64 7.82
N LEU A 83 21.16 -48.81 7.84
CA LEU A 83 21.12 -47.48 8.44
C LEU A 83 20.11 -46.57 7.74
N MET A 84 20.06 -46.59 6.40
CA MET A 84 19.08 -45.81 5.64
C MET A 84 17.65 -46.21 5.98
N HIS A 85 17.38 -47.52 6.08
CA HIS A 85 16.05 -48.02 6.43
C HIS A 85 15.64 -47.65 7.86
N SER A 86 16.56 -47.78 8.82
CA SER A 86 16.39 -47.31 10.20
C SER A 86 16.08 -45.81 10.27
N GLY A 87 16.84 -45.00 9.51
CA GLY A 87 16.60 -43.56 9.40
C GLY A 87 15.27 -43.21 8.75
N GLN A 88 14.81 -43.99 7.76
CA GLN A 88 13.48 -43.83 7.17
C GLN A 88 12.40 -44.07 8.23
N ILE A 89 12.43 -45.20 8.94
CA ILE A 89 11.44 -45.49 10.01
C ILE A 89 11.40 -44.34 11.02
N ALA A 90 12.55 -43.86 11.49
CA ALA A 90 12.62 -42.73 12.42
C ALA A 90 11.97 -41.45 11.87
N LEU A 91 12.21 -41.13 10.60
CA LEU A 91 11.65 -39.95 9.95
C LEU A 91 10.13 -40.06 9.78
N TRP A 92 9.63 -41.21 9.28
CA TRP A 92 8.20 -41.46 9.11
C TRP A 92 7.46 -41.45 10.45
N ALA A 93 8.08 -41.99 11.51
CA ALA A 93 7.49 -42.04 12.84
C ALA A 93 7.27 -40.64 13.45
N ILE A 94 8.24 -39.74 13.32
CA ILE A 94 8.16 -38.39 13.93
C ILE A 94 7.44 -37.38 13.04
N GLN A 95 7.38 -37.62 11.72
CA GLN A 95 6.79 -36.74 10.72
C GLN A 95 5.39 -36.21 11.08
N PRO A 96 4.39 -37.02 11.46
CA PRO A 96 3.04 -36.49 11.72
C PRO A 96 2.99 -35.50 12.88
N ILE A 97 3.77 -35.75 13.94
CA ILE A 97 3.89 -34.84 15.10
C ILE A 97 4.66 -33.57 14.72
N MET A 98 5.73 -33.70 13.94
CA MET A 98 6.48 -32.52 13.48
C MET A 98 5.65 -31.63 12.56
N ILE A 99 4.87 -32.23 11.64
CA ILE A 99 3.97 -31.47 10.76
C ILE A 99 2.92 -30.72 11.58
N SER A 100 2.29 -31.38 12.56
CA SER A 100 1.28 -30.72 13.39
C SER A 100 1.87 -29.56 14.20
N LEU A 101 3.06 -29.73 14.78
CA LEU A 101 3.77 -28.68 15.51
C LEU A 101 4.21 -27.52 14.62
N VAL A 102 4.70 -27.80 13.41
CA VAL A 102 5.04 -26.76 12.43
C VAL A 102 3.80 -25.96 12.03
N LEU A 103 2.68 -26.64 11.77
CA LEU A 103 1.41 -25.97 11.48
C LEU A 103 0.97 -25.10 12.66
N ALA A 104 1.06 -25.59 13.90
CA ALA A 104 0.73 -24.82 15.09
C ALA A 104 1.65 -23.59 15.28
N ALA A 105 2.96 -23.76 15.07
CA ALA A 105 3.95 -22.69 15.19
C ALA A 105 3.81 -21.60 14.11
N ILE A 106 3.25 -21.95 12.95
CA ILE A 106 2.93 -21.00 11.88
C ILE A 106 1.57 -20.33 12.17
N ILE A 107 0.53 -21.11 12.42
CA ILE A 107 -0.84 -20.61 12.58
C ILE A 107 -0.99 -19.77 13.86
N GLY A 108 -0.38 -20.18 14.97
CA GLY A 108 -0.49 -19.52 16.27
C GLY A 108 -0.12 -18.03 16.27
N PRO A 109 1.04 -17.64 15.71
CA PRO A 109 1.40 -16.22 15.58
C PRO A 109 0.56 -15.47 14.54
N ILE A 110 0.14 -16.14 13.45
CA ILE A 110 -0.63 -15.53 12.36
C ILE A 110 -2.07 -15.22 12.79
N SER A 111 -2.68 -16.04 13.65
CA SER A 111 -4.09 -15.93 13.99
C SER A 111 -4.46 -14.60 14.65
N LEU A 112 -3.49 -13.89 15.24
CA LEU A 112 -3.67 -12.56 15.83
C LEU A 112 -3.28 -11.40 14.92
N GLY A 113 -2.05 -11.43 14.40
CA GLY A 113 -1.45 -10.30 13.67
C GLY A 113 -1.59 -10.39 12.16
N GLY A 114 -2.09 -11.51 11.65
CA GLY A 114 -2.09 -11.85 10.23
C GLY A 114 -0.69 -12.21 9.71
N TRP A 115 -0.64 -12.58 8.43
CA TRP A 115 0.63 -12.75 7.73
C TRP A 115 1.20 -11.39 7.35
N LEU A 116 2.47 -11.15 7.71
CA LEU A 116 3.12 -9.88 7.47
C LEU A 116 4.63 -10.07 7.21
N PHE A 117 5.08 -9.54 6.08
CA PHE A 117 6.49 -9.50 5.71
C PHE A 117 7.00 -8.06 5.83
N ALA A 118 7.79 -7.78 6.88
CA ALA A 118 8.37 -6.46 7.16
C ALA A 118 9.89 -6.50 6.92
N ALA A 119 10.32 -6.14 5.71
CA ALA A 119 11.76 -6.10 5.37
C ALA A 119 12.55 -5.15 6.28
N ASP A 120 11.96 -4.02 6.67
CA ASP A 120 12.56 -3.02 7.56
C ASP A 120 12.86 -3.52 8.97
N SER A 121 12.20 -4.62 9.38
CA SER A 121 12.47 -5.27 10.66
C SER A 121 13.69 -6.20 10.62
N MET A 122 14.12 -6.63 9.44
CA MET A 122 15.31 -7.48 9.25
C MET A 122 16.62 -6.68 9.22
N ALA A 123 16.55 -5.37 9.02
CA ALA A 123 17.74 -4.52 9.01
C ALA A 123 18.43 -4.50 10.40
N PRO A 124 19.77 -4.58 10.46
CA PRO A 124 20.50 -4.52 11.72
C PRO A 124 20.36 -3.13 12.36
N LYS A 125 19.77 -3.10 13.57
CA LYS A 125 19.59 -1.87 14.36
C LYS A 125 20.49 -1.92 15.60
N PHE A 126 21.66 -1.28 15.55
CA PHE A 126 22.63 -1.21 16.65
C PHE A 126 22.03 -0.64 17.95
N SER A 127 21.00 0.20 17.84
CA SER A 127 20.25 0.72 19.00
C SER A 127 19.60 -0.37 19.87
N ARG A 128 19.35 -1.57 19.33
CA ARG A 128 18.81 -2.71 20.10
C ARG A 128 19.84 -3.39 20.99
N MET A 129 21.14 -3.14 20.79
CA MET A 129 22.24 -3.77 21.54
C MET A 129 22.73 -2.94 22.72
N ASN A 130 22.12 -1.79 23.03
CA ASN A 130 22.58 -0.93 24.11
C ASN A 130 22.20 -1.50 25.51
N PRO A 131 23.18 -1.86 26.36
CA PRO A 131 22.93 -2.50 27.66
C PRO A 131 22.21 -1.60 28.68
N LEU A 132 22.47 -0.28 28.66
CA LEU A 132 21.79 0.68 29.54
C LEU A 132 20.28 0.72 29.28
N SER A 133 19.88 0.67 28.00
CA SER A 133 18.47 0.63 27.62
C SER A 133 17.79 -0.68 28.04
N GLY A 134 18.54 -1.79 28.04
CA GLY A 134 18.10 -3.09 28.53
C GLY A 134 17.84 -3.08 30.04
N LEU A 135 18.80 -2.58 30.83
CA LEU A 135 18.68 -2.44 32.29
C LEU A 135 17.49 -1.56 32.69
N LYS A 136 17.32 -0.39 32.05
CA LYS A 136 16.15 0.47 32.30
C LYS A 136 14.83 -0.24 32.00
N ARG A 137 14.79 -1.10 30.97
CA ARG A 137 13.59 -1.89 30.63
C ARG A 137 13.30 -2.96 31.68
N MET A 138 14.33 -3.60 32.24
CA MET A 138 14.21 -4.61 33.30
C MET A 138 13.69 -4.03 34.63
N PHE A 139 14.12 -2.82 34.99
CA PHE A 139 13.68 -2.12 36.20
C PHE A 139 12.63 -1.03 35.90
N SER A 140 11.61 -1.37 35.11
CA SER A 140 10.51 -0.47 34.78
C SER A 140 9.20 -0.89 35.44
N SER A 141 8.25 0.03 35.62
CA SER A 141 6.90 -0.31 36.11
C SER A 141 6.22 -1.36 35.23
N LYS A 142 6.56 -1.37 33.93
CA LYS A 142 6.10 -2.41 33.00
C LYS A 142 6.63 -3.80 33.37
N ALA A 143 7.88 -3.91 33.80
CA ALA A 143 8.45 -5.19 34.23
C ALA A 143 7.75 -5.73 35.48
N LEU A 144 7.35 -4.86 36.42
CA LEU A 144 6.56 -5.26 37.58
C LEU A 144 5.18 -5.82 37.19
N VAL A 145 4.51 -5.18 36.22
CA VAL A 145 3.22 -5.68 35.70
C VAL A 145 3.41 -7.02 34.98
N GLU A 146 4.47 -7.19 34.19
CA GLU A 146 4.79 -8.49 33.56
C GLU A 146 5.08 -9.59 34.59
N LEU A 147 5.77 -9.26 35.69
CA LEU A 147 6.03 -10.19 36.80
C LEU A 147 4.72 -10.65 37.46
N LEU A 148 3.82 -9.71 37.76
CA LEU A 148 2.51 -10.04 38.34
C LEU A 148 1.70 -10.94 37.39
N LYS A 149 1.70 -10.65 36.08
CA LYS A 149 1.07 -11.52 35.09
C LYS A 149 1.70 -12.92 35.07
N ALA A 150 3.03 -13.01 35.16
CA ALA A 150 3.73 -14.31 35.20
C ALA A 150 3.37 -15.12 36.45
N LEU A 151 3.30 -14.48 37.62
CA LEU A 151 2.87 -15.14 38.86
C LEU A 151 1.41 -15.60 38.79
N ALA A 152 0.51 -14.78 38.24
CA ALA A 152 -0.89 -15.17 38.03
C ALA A 152 -0.99 -16.41 37.11
N LYS A 153 -0.24 -16.42 36.00
CA LYS A 153 -0.16 -17.59 35.09
C LYS A 153 0.34 -18.84 35.82
N PHE A 154 1.39 -18.69 36.62
CA PHE A 154 1.93 -19.79 37.41
C PHE A 154 0.88 -20.38 38.37
N ILE A 155 0.15 -19.53 39.09
CA ILE A 155 -0.91 -19.97 40.01
C ILE A 155 -2.02 -20.72 39.26
N ILE A 156 -2.44 -20.23 38.09
CA ILE A 156 -3.44 -20.91 37.26
C ILE A 156 -2.95 -22.29 36.84
N ILE A 157 -1.71 -22.39 36.33
CA ILE A 157 -1.13 -23.67 35.90
C ILE A 157 -0.96 -24.61 37.09
N LEU A 158 -0.50 -24.11 38.24
CA LEU A 158 -0.37 -24.90 39.47
C LEU A 158 -1.72 -25.46 39.92
N PHE A 159 -2.78 -24.64 39.90
CA PHE A 159 -4.13 -25.08 40.24
C PHE A 159 -4.61 -26.19 39.31
N VAL A 160 -4.43 -26.03 37.99
CA VAL A 160 -4.80 -27.06 37.01
C VAL A 160 -3.99 -28.33 37.22
N ALA A 161 -2.67 -28.21 37.46
CA ALA A 161 -1.80 -29.35 37.71
C ALA A 161 -2.19 -30.11 38.98
N LEU A 162 -2.53 -29.42 40.06
CA LEU A 162 -3.02 -30.03 41.30
C LEU A 162 -4.38 -30.70 41.10
N ALA A 163 -5.29 -30.08 40.35
CA ALA A 163 -6.59 -30.66 40.02
C ALA A 163 -6.44 -31.95 39.20
N VAL A 164 -5.61 -31.94 38.16
CA VAL A 164 -5.28 -33.12 37.35
C VAL A 164 -4.63 -34.21 38.21
N LEU A 165 -3.62 -33.86 39.01
CA LEU A 165 -2.96 -34.81 39.91
C LEU A 165 -3.95 -35.44 40.90
N SER A 166 -4.89 -34.65 41.44
CA SER A 166 -5.92 -35.17 42.35
C SER A 166 -6.93 -36.09 41.66
N SER A 167 -7.20 -35.87 40.37
CA SER A 167 -8.07 -36.73 39.56
C SER A 167 -7.37 -38.05 39.19
N ASP A 168 -6.07 -37.99 38.90
CA ASP A 168 -5.29 -39.12 38.38
C ASP A 168 -4.63 -39.96 39.49
N ILE A 169 -4.74 -39.55 40.77
CA ILE A 169 -4.04 -40.20 41.89
C ILE A 169 -4.40 -41.68 42.04
N ASP A 170 -5.67 -42.03 41.86
CA ASP A 170 -6.13 -43.42 41.97
C ASP A 170 -5.58 -44.28 40.83
N ASP A 171 -5.51 -43.73 39.62
CA ASP A 171 -4.96 -44.43 38.46
C ASP A 171 -3.44 -44.61 38.59
N LEU A 172 -2.72 -43.61 39.11
CA LEU A 172 -1.30 -43.73 39.43
C LEU A 172 -1.01 -44.85 40.45
N LEU A 173 -1.87 -45.03 41.46
CA LEU A 173 -1.75 -46.12 42.43
C LEU A 173 -2.12 -47.49 41.84
N ARG A 174 -3.07 -47.54 40.90
CA ARG A 174 -3.48 -48.76 40.20
C ARG A 174 -2.40 -49.28 39.26
N ILE A 175 -1.73 -48.40 38.52
CA ILE A 175 -0.65 -48.75 37.58
C ILE A 175 0.44 -49.59 38.27
N ALA A 176 0.75 -49.31 39.54
CA ALA A 176 1.75 -50.07 40.30
C ALA A 176 1.39 -51.56 40.51
N HIS A 177 0.13 -51.93 40.34
CA HIS A 177 -0.39 -53.29 40.53
C HIS A 177 -0.83 -53.94 39.20
N GLU A 178 -0.65 -53.27 38.07
CA GLU A 178 -0.98 -53.80 36.75
C GLU A 178 0.16 -54.65 36.16
N PRO A 179 -0.16 -55.59 35.23
CA PRO A 179 0.86 -56.25 34.42
C PRO A 179 1.71 -55.23 33.65
N LEU A 180 3.01 -55.49 33.51
CA LEU A 180 3.99 -54.53 32.97
C LEU A 180 3.56 -53.90 31.64
N ASP A 181 3.09 -54.71 30.68
CA ASP A 181 2.70 -54.21 29.35
C ASP A 181 1.50 -53.24 29.43
N GLN A 182 0.53 -53.54 30.31
CA GLN A 182 -0.63 -52.69 30.53
C GLN A 182 -0.23 -51.42 31.30
N ALA A 183 0.60 -51.55 32.32
CA ALA A 183 1.10 -50.45 33.12
C ALA A 183 1.83 -49.40 32.26
N ILE A 184 2.62 -49.82 31.26
CA ILE A 184 3.30 -48.90 30.32
C ILE A 184 2.28 -48.12 29.48
N ILE A 185 1.30 -48.82 28.89
CA ILE A 185 0.28 -48.18 28.05
C ILE A 185 -0.58 -47.22 28.88
N HIS A 186 -1.02 -47.65 30.06
CA HIS A 186 -1.83 -46.86 30.96
C HIS A 186 -1.06 -45.62 31.46
N SER A 187 0.22 -45.76 31.82
CA SER A 187 1.08 -44.63 32.20
C SER A 187 1.20 -43.58 31.09
N LEU A 188 1.38 -44.01 29.84
CA LEU A 188 1.44 -43.11 28.69
C LEU A 188 0.10 -42.40 28.44
N GLN A 189 -1.01 -43.10 28.64
CA GLN A 189 -2.35 -42.51 28.53
C GLN A 189 -2.59 -41.46 29.61
N VAL A 190 -2.29 -41.78 30.87
CA VAL A 190 -2.38 -40.82 31.99
C VAL A 190 -1.55 -39.59 31.66
N VAL A 191 -0.25 -39.74 31.38
CA VAL A 191 0.63 -38.61 31.05
C VAL A 191 0.11 -37.79 29.86
N GLY A 192 -0.37 -38.46 28.80
CA GLY A 192 -0.92 -37.79 27.62
C GLY A 192 -2.17 -36.96 27.94
N TRP A 193 -3.13 -37.53 28.67
CA TRP A 193 -4.35 -36.84 29.08
C TRP A 193 -4.07 -35.72 30.10
N SER A 194 -3.20 -35.96 31.09
CA SER A 194 -2.77 -34.93 32.03
C SER A 194 -2.11 -33.76 31.29
N THR A 195 -1.28 -34.03 30.29
CA THR A 195 -0.65 -33.00 29.44
C THR A 195 -1.69 -32.20 28.65
N LEU A 196 -2.70 -32.87 28.08
CA LEU A 196 -3.78 -32.21 27.37
C LEU A 196 -4.60 -31.31 28.31
N TRP A 197 -4.96 -31.78 29.51
CA TRP A 197 -5.66 -30.98 30.51
C TRP A 197 -4.86 -29.77 30.97
N MET A 198 -3.55 -29.92 31.19
CA MET A 198 -2.68 -28.79 31.47
C MET A 198 -2.64 -27.78 30.31
N ALA A 199 -2.58 -28.26 29.06
CA ALA A 199 -2.63 -27.40 27.88
C ALA A 199 -3.98 -26.66 27.77
N CYS A 200 -5.10 -27.31 28.12
CA CYS A 200 -6.41 -26.65 28.22
C CYS A 200 -6.43 -25.54 29.28
N GLY A 201 -5.68 -25.68 30.38
CA GLY A 201 -5.50 -24.61 31.37
C GLY A 201 -4.93 -23.31 30.78
N LEU A 202 -4.10 -23.42 29.73
CA LEU A 202 -3.55 -22.25 29.02
C LEU A 202 -4.63 -21.48 28.25
N ILE A 203 -5.81 -22.08 27.97
CA ILE A 203 -6.93 -21.39 27.32
C ILE A 203 -7.38 -20.21 28.18
N ILE A 204 -7.45 -20.38 29.50
CA ILE A 204 -7.83 -19.32 30.44
C ILE A 204 -6.82 -18.16 30.36
N ILE A 205 -5.54 -18.48 30.29
CA ILE A 205 -4.46 -17.49 30.20
C ILE A 205 -4.55 -16.73 28.87
N ALA A 206 -4.71 -17.45 27.75
CA ALA A 206 -4.83 -16.85 26.44
C ALA A 206 -6.12 -16.01 26.30
N ALA A 207 -7.23 -16.45 26.90
CA ALA A 207 -8.50 -15.72 26.89
C ALA A 207 -8.38 -14.31 27.52
N VAL A 208 -7.45 -14.11 28.47
CA VAL A 208 -7.16 -12.81 29.06
C VAL A 208 -6.06 -12.08 28.29
N ASP A 209 -4.97 -12.77 27.92
CA ASP A 209 -3.83 -12.13 27.25
C ASP A 209 -4.20 -11.60 25.86
N VAL A 210 -4.98 -12.35 25.06
CA VAL A 210 -5.34 -11.98 23.68
C VAL A 210 -6.08 -10.64 23.60
N PRO A 211 -7.19 -10.40 24.35
CA PRO A 211 -7.87 -9.11 24.36
C PRO A 211 -6.98 -7.96 24.83
N VAL A 212 -6.15 -8.19 25.86
CA VAL A 212 -5.22 -7.18 26.38
C VAL A 212 -4.19 -6.79 25.32
N GLN A 213 -3.61 -7.76 24.61
CA GLN A 213 -2.64 -7.49 23.54
C GLN A 213 -3.29 -6.78 22.34
N LEU A 214 -4.53 -7.11 21.99
CA LEU A 214 -5.29 -6.40 20.95
C LEU A 214 -5.53 -4.95 21.35
N TRP A 215 -5.99 -4.73 22.59
CA TRP A 215 -6.23 -3.38 23.12
C TRP A 215 -4.93 -2.55 23.20
N GLU A 216 -3.85 -3.11 23.73
CA GLU A 216 -2.55 -2.43 23.77
C GLU A 216 -2.02 -2.09 22.37
N SER A 217 -2.23 -2.99 21.40
CA SER A 217 -1.80 -2.77 20.02
C SER A 217 -2.63 -1.68 19.34
N HIS A 218 -3.95 -1.69 19.55
CA HIS A 218 -4.84 -0.63 19.06
C HIS A 218 -4.51 0.72 19.70
N LYS A 219 -4.28 0.76 21.02
CA LYS A 219 -3.91 1.98 21.75
C LYS A 219 -2.61 2.63 21.24
N LYS A 220 -1.65 1.83 20.76
CA LYS A 220 -0.41 2.34 20.13
C LYS A 220 -0.65 3.00 18.77
N LEU A 221 -1.71 2.59 18.07
CA LEU A 221 -2.08 3.13 16.77
C LEU A 221 -2.88 4.43 16.87
N LEU A 222 -3.52 4.69 18.02
CA LEU A 222 -4.27 5.93 18.25
C LEU A 222 -3.43 7.17 17.93
N MET A 223 -4.13 8.17 17.42
CA MET A 223 -3.55 9.41 16.92
C MET A 223 -4.14 10.61 17.67
N THR A 224 -3.42 11.72 17.66
CA THR A 224 -4.00 13.01 18.08
C THR A 224 -4.79 13.62 16.93
N LYS A 225 -5.75 14.50 17.23
CA LYS A 225 -6.48 15.26 16.20
C LYS A 225 -5.54 16.02 15.25
N GLN A 226 -4.43 16.51 15.78
CA GLN A 226 -3.44 17.22 14.98
C GLN A 226 -2.69 16.27 14.04
N GLU A 227 -2.24 15.12 14.53
CA GLU A 227 -1.58 14.09 13.70
C GLU A 227 -2.48 13.64 12.54
N VAL A 228 -3.77 13.37 12.79
CA VAL A 228 -4.73 12.98 11.74
C VAL A 228 -4.87 14.10 10.70
N ARG A 229 -5.02 15.35 11.14
CA ARG A 229 -5.16 16.50 10.24
C ARG A 229 -3.92 16.72 9.39
N ASP A 230 -2.74 16.56 9.97
CA ASP A 230 -1.48 16.72 9.24
C ASP A 230 -1.26 15.57 8.24
N GLU A 231 -1.64 14.35 8.60
CA GLU A 231 -1.57 13.21 7.68
C GLU A 231 -2.54 13.33 6.49
N HIS A 232 -3.74 13.89 6.70
CA HIS A 232 -4.64 14.25 5.59
C HIS A 232 -4.06 15.32 4.67
N LYS A 233 -3.41 16.36 5.23
CA LYS A 233 -2.73 17.39 4.43
C LYS A 233 -1.60 16.80 3.57
N ASP A 234 -0.85 15.86 4.13
CA ASP A 234 0.25 15.21 3.42
C ASP A 234 -0.24 14.29 2.29
N GLN A 235 -1.38 13.62 2.47
CA GLN A 235 -1.96 12.75 1.44
C GLN A 235 -2.68 13.51 0.32
N GLU A 236 -3.50 14.50 0.66
CA GLU A 236 -4.29 15.26 -0.34
C GLU A 236 -3.52 16.43 -0.96
N GLY A 237 -2.37 16.78 -0.37
CA GLY A 237 -1.60 17.96 -0.69
C GLY A 237 -2.26 19.23 -0.14
N ARG A 238 -1.43 20.23 0.17
CA ARG A 238 -1.96 21.52 0.66
C ARG A 238 -2.86 22.18 -0.40
N PRO A 239 -4.06 22.66 -0.03
CA PRO A 239 -4.95 23.37 -0.96
C PRO A 239 -4.26 24.54 -1.67
N GLU A 240 -3.40 25.25 -0.95
CA GLU A 240 -2.56 26.34 -1.46
C GLU A 240 -1.65 25.89 -2.60
N VAL A 241 -1.04 24.71 -2.48
CA VAL A 241 -0.15 24.15 -3.50
C VAL A 241 -0.96 23.75 -4.74
N LYS A 242 -2.14 23.15 -4.55
CA LYS A 242 -3.03 22.79 -5.66
C LYS A 242 -3.53 24.03 -6.42
N GLN A 243 -3.86 25.10 -5.70
CA GLN A 243 -4.22 26.40 -6.29
C GLN A 243 -3.03 27.02 -7.03
N ARG A 244 -1.82 26.99 -6.45
CA ARG A 244 -0.61 27.51 -7.07
C ARG A 244 -0.24 26.79 -8.36
N ILE A 245 -0.37 25.46 -8.38
CA ILE A 245 -0.16 24.65 -9.60
C ILE A 245 -1.14 25.08 -10.70
N ARG A 246 -2.44 25.24 -10.38
CA ARG A 246 -3.43 25.72 -11.36
C ARG A 246 -3.12 27.12 -11.88
N GLN A 247 -2.64 28.02 -11.02
CA GLN A 247 -2.22 29.36 -11.42
C GLN A 247 -1.04 29.31 -12.40
N LEU A 248 0.01 28.55 -12.07
CA LEU A 248 1.19 28.39 -12.93
C LEU A 248 0.83 27.74 -14.28
N GLN A 249 -0.08 26.76 -14.29
CA GLN A 249 -0.57 26.16 -15.55
C GLN A 249 -1.24 27.19 -16.46
N ARG A 250 -2.06 28.09 -15.92
CA ARG A 250 -2.70 29.19 -16.67
C ARG A 250 -1.68 30.21 -17.18
N GLU A 251 -0.69 30.56 -16.38
CA GLU A 251 0.38 31.48 -16.80
C GLU A 251 1.22 30.89 -17.94
N MET A 252 1.55 29.59 -17.88
CA MET A 252 2.28 28.91 -18.94
C MET A 252 1.47 28.82 -20.24
N SER A 253 0.17 28.52 -20.18
CA SER A 253 -0.66 28.48 -21.38
C SER A 253 -0.77 29.85 -22.05
N GLN A 254 -0.96 30.91 -21.27
CA GLN A 254 -0.98 32.29 -21.78
C GLN A 254 0.35 32.68 -22.41
N ARG A 255 1.49 32.33 -21.80
CA ARG A 255 2.82 32.58 -22.39
C ARG A 255 3.01 31.88 -23.72
N ARG A 256 2.61 30.60 -23.83
CA ARG A 256 2.68 29.85 -25.11
C ARG A 256 1.81 30.49 -26.19
N MET A 257 0.57 30.84 -25.84
CA MET A 257 -0.34 31.54 -26.75
C MET A 257 0.26 32.87 -27.24
N MET A 258 0.84 33.67 -26.35
CA MET A 258 1.48 34.94 -26.72
C MET A 258 2.73 34.75 -27.60
N ALA A 259 3.50 33.67 -27.37
CA ALA A 259 4.68 33.33 -28.16
C ALA A 259 4.33 32.87 -29.59
N ALA A 260 3.10 32.42 -29.85
CA ALA A 260 2.63 32.00 -31.18
C ALA A 260 2.17 33.18 -32.07
N ILE A 261 1.98 34.37 -31.49
CA ILE A 261 1.48 35.57 -32.19
C ILE A 261 2.41 36.03 -33.33
N PRO A 262 3.75 36.07 -33.17
CA PRO A 262 4.65 36.50 -34.25
C PRO A 262 4.56 35.64 -35.51
N ASP A 263 4.17 34.37 -35.37
CA ASP A 263 4.02 33.43 -36.47
C ASP A 263 2.63 33.51 -37.15
N ALA A 264 1.74 34.40 -36.70
CA ALA A 264 0.41 34.56 -37.27
C ALA A 264 0.44 35.35 -38.58
N ASP A 265 -0.42 34.97 -39.53
CA ASP A 265 -0.51 35.66 -40.82
C ASP A 265 -1.35 36.93 -40.74
N VAL A 266 -2.42 36.89 -39.93
CA VAL A 266 -3.34 37.99 -39.74
C VAL A 266 -3.94 37.96 -38.34
N ILE A 267 -4.16 39.15 -37.79
CA ILE A 267 -4.90 39.32 -36.54
C ILE A 267 -6.16 40.14 -36.83
N ILE A 268 -7.32 39.55 -36.52
CA ILE A 268 -8.62 40.16 -36.73
C ILE A 268 -9.10 40.72 -35.40
N THR A 269 -9.46 42.00 -35.39
CA THR A 269 -9.82 42.72 -34.17
C THR A 269 -11.27 43.21 -34.20
N ASN A 270 -11.89 43.17 -33.03
CA ASN A 270 -13.01 44.02 -32.65
C ASN A 270 -12.40 45.14 -31.77
N PRO A 271 -12.46 46.41 -32.18
CA PRO A 271 -11.56 47.50 -31.75
C PRO A 271 -11.35 47.66 -30.24
N THR A 272 -12.25 47.22 -29.38
CA THR A 272 -12.05 47.29 -27.92
C THR A 272 -12.19 45.95 -27.18
N HIS A 273 -12.73 44.91 -27.82
CA HIS A 273 -13.22 43.74 -27.07
C HIS A 273 -12.58 42.41 -27.43
N TYR A 274 -12.18 42.17 -28.69
CA TYR A 274 -11.70 40.86 -29.12
C TYR A 274 -10.53 40.97 -30.08
N ALA A 275 -9.56 40.06 -29.96
CA ALA A 275 -8.52 39.84 -30.95
C ALA A 275 -8.34 38.34 -31.17
N VAL A 276 -8.29 37.92 -32.43
CA VAL A 276 -8.05 36.55 -32.85
C VAL A 276 -6.91 36.53 -33.87
N ALA A 277 -5.94 35.64 -33.69
CA ALA A 277 -4.76 35.50 -34.54
C ALA A 277 -4.85 34.19 -35.31
N LEU A 278 -4.77 34.27 -36.64
CA LEU A 278 -4.89 33.12 -37.53
C LEU A 278 -3.57 32.87 -38.23
N LYS A 279 -3.23 31.59 -38.38
CA LYS A 279 -2.10 31.11 -39.16
C LYS A 279 -2.59 30.17 -40.25
N TYR A 280 -2.11 30.37 -41.48
CA TYR A 280 -2.45 29.53 -42.61
C TYR A 280 -1.17 29.01 -43.27
N ASP A 281 -1.04 27.68 -43.30
CA ASP A 281 0.09 27.02 -43.93
C ASP A 281 -0.35 26.44 -45.29
N PRO A 282 0.06 27.04 -46.42
CA PRO A 282 -0.38 26.59 -47.74
C PRO A 282 0.18 25.21 -48.12
N GLU A 283 1.27 24.75 -47.50
CA GLU A 283 1.89 23.46 -47.83
C GLU A 283 1.24 22.29 -47.09
N LYS A 284 0.72 22.52 -45.88
CA LYS A 284 0.06 21.47 -45.09
C LYS A 284 -1.35 21.12 -45.57
N GLY A 285 -1.99 22.01 -46.33
CA GLY A 285 -3.40 21.89 -46.68
C GLY A 285 -4.32 22.00 -45.44
N GLY A 286 -5.61 22.25 -45.66
CA GLY A 286 -6.57 22.44 -44.57
C GLY A 286 -6.95 23.90 -44.32
N ALA A 287 -7.71 24.14 -43.26
CA ALA A 287 -8.21 25.47 -42.94
C ALA A 287 -7.26 26.25 -42.03
N PRO A 288 -7.35 27.60 -42.01
CA PRO A 288 -6.56 28.43 -41.10
C PRO A 288 -6.77 28.03 -39.64
N MET A 289 -5.68 27.94 -38.89
CA MET A 289 -5.65 27.56 -37.47
C MET A 289 -5.64 28.80 -36.57
N LEU A 290 -6.38 28.74 -35.47
CA LEU A 290 -6.42 29.80 -34.46
C LEU A 290 -5.26 29.66 -33.47
N VAL A 291 -4.24 30.52 -33.59
CA VAL A 291 -3.02 30.45 -32.76
C VAL A 291 -3.08 31.31 -31.50
N ALA A 292 -3.90 32.36 -31.49
CA ALA A 292 -4.16 33.15 -30.28
C ALA A 292 -5.57 33.73 -30.30
N LYS A 293 -6.22 33.80 -29.13
CA LYS A 293 -7.46 34.54 -28.94
C LYS A 293 -7.50 35.18 -27.56
N GLY A 294 -8.10 36.36 -27.47
CA GLY A 294 -8.24 37.06 -26.20
C GLY A 294 -9.36 38.09 -26.24
N SER A 295 -9.92 38.38 -25.07
CA SER A 295 -10.84 39.49 -24.87
C SER A 295 -10.19 40.61 -24.05
N ASP A 296 -10.70 41.83 -24.20
CA ASP A 296 -10.36 43.02 -23.42
C ASP A 296 -8.84 43.22 -23.24
N PHE A 297 -8.31 43.02 -22.03
CA PHE A 297 -6.88 43.20 -21.74
C PHE A 297 -5.98 42.25 -22.54
N LEU A 298 -6.39 40.99 -22.73
CA LEU A 298 -5.65 40.04 -23.56
C LEU A 298 -5.70 40.46 -25.03
N ALA A 299 -6.85 40.97 -25.51
CA ALA A 299 -6.97 41.49 -26.86
C ALA A 299 -6.02 42.69 -27.08
N LEU A 300 -5.94 43.61 -26.11
CA LEU A 300 -5.00 44.73 -26.13
C LEU A 300 -3.55 44.23 -26.23
N LYS A 301 -3.18 43.22 -25.44
CA LYS A 301 -1.82 42.67 -25.44
C LYS A 301 -1.47 41.95 -26.74
N ILE A 302 -2.43 41.22 -27.32
CA ILE A 302 -2.27 40.57 -28.63
C ILE A 302 -1.95 41.62 -29.71
N ARG A 303 -2.67 42.75 -29.72
CA ARG A 303 -2.40 43.84 -30.66
C ARG A 303 -1.04 44.50 -30.43
N GLU A 304 -0.64 44.70 -29.18
CA GLU A 304 0.67 45.28 -28.85
C GLU A 304 1.80 44.41 -29.39
N ILE A 305 1.71 43.09 -29.20
CA ILE A 305 2.67 42.12 -29.74
C ILE A 305 2.61 42.08 -31.27
N ALA A 306 1.42 42.17 -31.87
CA ALA A 306 1.24 42.24 -33.31
C ALA A 306 1.98 43.42 -33.94
N VAL A 307 1.79 44.62 -33.37
CA VAL A 307 2.45 45.84 -33.83
C VAL A 307 3.97 45.73 -33.68
N ALA A 308 4.44 45.21 -32.55
CA ALA A 308 5.87 45.01 -32.31
C ALA A 308 6.54 44.03 -33.28
N ASN A 309 5.80 43.02 -33.75
CA ASN A 309 6.29 41.99 -34.68
C ASN A 309 5.85 42.21 -36.14
N ASN A 310 5.28 43.37 -36.47
CA ASN A 310 4.79 43.72 -37.81
C ASN A 310 3.75 42.74 -38.40
N VAL A 311 2.95 42.10 -37.53
CA VAL A 311 1.81 41.27 -37.95
C VAL A 311 0.64 42.18 -38.33
N MET A 312 -0.01 41.88 -39.45
CA MET A 312 -1.09 42.72 -39.99
C MET A 312 -2.33 42.66 -39.09
N LEU A 313 -2.80 43.84 -38.67
CA LEU A 313 -4.07 44.02 -37.96
C LEU A 313 -5.16 44.39 -38.96
N LEU A 314 -6.27 43.66 -38.93
CA LEU A 314 -7.46 43.94 -39.73
C LEU A 314 -8.67 44.09 -38.81
N GLU A 315 -9.36 45.21 -38.93
CA GLU A 315 -10.57 45.46 -38.15
C GLU A 315 -11.77 44.79 -38.83
N SER A 316 -12.35 43.79 -38.18
CA SER A 316 -13.60 43.16 -38.59
C SER A 316 -14.36 42.67 -37.36
N PRO A 317 -15.20 43.52 -36.73
CA PRO A 317 -15.81 43.23 -35.45
C PRO A 317 -16.73 42.00 -35.45
N ALA A 318 -17.44 41.75 -36.55
CA ALA A 318 -18.33 40.60 -36.69
C ALA A 318 -17.52 39.30 -36.81
N LEU A 319 -16.50 39.28 -37.66
CA LEU A 319 -15.68 38.09 -37.87
C LEU A 319 -14.82 37.74 -36.63
N ALA A 320 -14.26 38.76 -35.96
CA ALA A 320 -13.49 38.55 -34.73
C ALA A 320 -14.33 37.88 -33.62
N ARG A 321 -15.58 38.31 -33.45
CA ARG A 321 -16.53 37.70 -32.50
C ARG A 321 -16.89 36.28 -32.88
N SER A 322 -17.24 36.05 -34.15
CA SER A 322 -17.57 34.72 -34.65
C SER A 322 -16.43 33.72 -34.43
N ILE A 323 -15.19 34.07 -34.75
CA ILE A 323 -14.04 33.19 -34.54
C ILE A 323 -13.75 32.97 -33.05
N TYR A 324 -13.82 34.01 -32.23
CA TYR A 324 -13.53 33.92 -30.79
C TYR A 324 -14.40 32.88 -30.07
N TYR A 325 -15.70 32.85 -30.40
CA TYR A 325 -16.68 31.95 -29.77
C TYR A 325 -16.79 30.58 -30.44
N SER A 326 -16.46 30.46 -31.73
CA SER A 326 -16.66 29.21 -32.48
C SER A 326 -15.43 28.30 -32.56
N THR A 327 -14.23 28.82 -32.24
CA THR A 327 -12.96 28.09 -32.43
C THR A 327 -12.11 28.15 -31.15
N GLU A 328 -11.54 27.03 -30.71
CA GLU A 328 -10.57 26.99 -29.60
C GLU A 328 -9.13 27.20 -30.10
N LEU A 329 -8.18 27.41 -29.19
CA LEU A 329 -6.77 27.56 -29.54
C LEU A 329 -6.23 26.27 -30.19
N ASP A 330 -5.33 26.42 -31.15
CA ASP A 330 -4.70 25.34 -31.92
C ASP A 330 -5.69 24.44 -32.69
N GLN A 331 -6.88 24.96 -33.00
CA GLN A 331 -7.89 24.30 -33.82
C GLN A 331 -8.12 25.05 -35.13
N GLU A 332 -8.54 24.31 -36.16
CA GLU A 332 -9.00 24.87 -37.42
C GLU A 332 -10.33 25.61 -37.22
N ILE A 333 -10.50 26.73 -37.93
CA ILE A 333 -11.77 27.44 -37.94
C ILE A 333 -12.90 26.52 -38.49
N PRO A 334 -14.17 26.75 -38.14
CA PRO A 334 -15.28 25.98 -38.69
C PRO A 334 -15.53 26.32 -40.17
N GLY A 335 -16.01 25.33 -40.94
CA GLY A 335 -16.24 25.44 -42.39
C GLY A 335 -17.09 26.64 -42.82
N GLY A 336 -18.05 27.03 -41.99
CA GLY A 336 -18.89 28.21 -42.24
C GLY A 336 -18.13 29.54 -42.32
N LEU A 337 -16.96 29.65 -41.67
CA LEU A 337 -16.14 30.88 -41.69
C LEU A 337 -15.03 30.85 -42.75
N TYR A 338 -14.88 29.75 -43.50
CA TYR A 338 -13.79 29.60 -44.49
C TYR A 338 -13.80 30.71 -45.53
N LEU A 339 -14.98 31.04 -46.07
CA LEU A 339 -15.09 32.06 -47.12
C LEU A 339 -14.72 33.46 -46.59
N ALA A 340 -15.20 33.80 -45.40
CA ALA A 340 -14.90 35.07 -44.75
C ALA A 340 -13.40 35.20 -44.42
N VAL A 341 -12.79 34.14 -43.88
CA VAL A 341 -11.36 34.14 -43.55
C VAL A 341 -10.48 34.09 -44.80
N ALA A 342 -10.88 33.36 -45.85
CA ALA A 342 -10.14 33.33 -47.11
C ALA A 342 -10.09 34.71 -47.78
N GLN A 343 -11.18 35.49 -47.72
CA GLN A 343 -11.20 36.87 -48.21
C GLN A 343 -10.23 37.77 -47.42
N VAL A 344 -10.19 37.60 -46.09
CA VAL A 344 -9.25 38.32 -45.22
C VAL A 344 -7.79 37.95 -45.56
N LEU A 345 -7.47 36.66 -45.67
CA LEU A 345 -6.11 36.20 -46.01
C LEU A 345 -5.71 36.64 -47.43
N ALA A 346 -6.61 36.56 -48.40
CA ALA A 346 -6.37 37.03 -49.76
C ALA A 346 -6.05 38.53 -49.80
N TYR A 347 -6.78 39.34 -49.04
CA TYR A 347 -6.53 40.78 -48.93
C TYR A 347 -5.18 41.08 -48.26
N VAL A 348 -4.85 40.38 -47.17
CA VAL A 348 -3.53 40.49 -46.52
C VAL A 348 -2.41 40.12 -47.49
N TYR A 349 -2.60 39.07 -48.28
CA TYR A 349 -1.65 38.63 -49.30
C TYR A 349 -1.48 39.67 -50.41
N GLN A 350 -2.57 40.28 -50.91
CA GLN A 350 -2.51 41.36 -51.90
C GLN A 350 -1.82 42.62 -51.35
N ILE A 351 -2.05 42.98 -50.07
CA ILE A 351 -1.33 44.09 -49.42
C ILE A 351 0.16 43.78 -49.33
N ARG A 352 0.54 42.56 -48.93
CA ARG A 352 1.95 42.14 -48.86
C ARG A 352 2.60 42.22 -50.26
N GLN A 353 1.93 41.76 -51.31
CA GLN A 353 2.43 41.86 -52.69
C GLN A 353 2.55 43.31 -53.19
N HIS A 354 1.58 44.18 -52.87
CA HIS A 354 1.63 45.58 -53.23
C HIS A 354 2.78 46.32 -52.53
N ARG A 355 2.98 46.07 -51.22
CA ARG A 355 4.14 46.61 -50.47
C ARG A 355 5.48 46.10 -51.00
N ALA A 356 5.52 44.88 -51.54
CA ALA A 356 6.70 44.31 -52.19
C ALA A 356 6.91 44.80 -53.64
N GLY A 357 6.10 45.76 -54.13
CA GLY A 357 6.24 46.33 -55.48
C GLY A 357 5.78 45.42 -56.62
N LYS A 358 5.08 44.31 -56.32
CA LYS A 358 4.73 43.26 -57.28
C LYS A 358 3.25 43.24 -57.70
N GLY A 359 2.47 44.28 -57.39
CA GLY A 359 1.04 44.31 -57.73
C GLY A 359 0.34 45.66 -57.59
N LYS A 360 -0.87 45.75 -58.15
CA LYS A 360 -1.77 46.92 -58.01
C LYS A 360 -2.26 47.04 -56.57
N ARG A 361 -2.58 48.27 -56.14
CA ARG A 361 -3.16 48.53 -54.81
C ARG A 361 -4.49 47.78 -54.69
N PRO A 362 -4.67 46.90 -53.69
CA PRO A 362 -5.91 46.16 -53.53
C PRO A 362 -7.08 47.07 -53.16
N ASP A 363 -8.27 46.71 -53.62
CA ASP A 363 -9.51 47.36 -53.22
C ASP A 363 -9.79 47.12 -51.73
N PRO A 364 -10.39 48.09 -51.01
CA PRO A 364 -10.73 47.91 -49.60
C PRO A 364 -11.61 46.67 -49.41
N LEU A 365 -11.35 45.93 -48.32
CA LEU A 365 -12.18 44.79 -47.94
C LEU A 365 -13.64 45.25 -47.80
N LYS A 366 -14.58 44.55 -48.44
CA LYS A 366 -16.01 44.85 -48.31
C LYS A 366 -16.45 44.60 -46.86
N GLY A 367 -17.23 45.52 -46.30
CA GLY A 367 -17.65 45.47 -44.89
C GLY A 367 -18.53 44.26 -44.54
N ASP A 368 -19.29 43.74 -45.52
CA ASP A 368 -20.13 42.55 -45.36
C ASP A 368 -19.38 41.28 -45.76
N LEU A 369 -18.59 40.75 -44.84
CA LEU A 369 -18.01 39.42 -44.98
C LEU A 369 -19.11 38.35 -44.87
N PRO A 370 -19.07 37.28 -45.68
CA PRO A 370 -20.07 36.22 -45.68
C PRO A 370 -19.94 35.36 -44.42
N ILE A 371 -20.62 35.76 -43.35
CA ILE A 371 -20.69 35.04 -42.07
C ILE A 371 -22.06 34.34 -41.99
N PRO A 372 -22.11 33.01 -41.85
CA PRO A 372 -23.35 32.28 -41.69
C PRO A 372 -24.17 32.75 -40.46
N PRO A 373 -25.51 32.79 -40.52
CA PRO A 373 -26.36 33.29 -39.44
C PRO A 373 -26.17 32.55 -38.11
N ASP A 374 -25.86 31.26 -38.16
CA ASP A 374 -25.62 30.37 -37.02
C ASP A 374 -24.29 30.63 -36.30
N LEU A 375 -23.30 31.19 -37.02
CA LEU A 375 -21.99 31.57 -36.46
C LEU A 375 -21.88 33.08 -36.20
N ARG A 376 -22.91 33.85 -36.55
CA ARG A 376 -22.97 35.29 -36.32
C ARG A 376 -23.27 35.57 -34.84
N ARG A 377 -22.41 36.37 -34.21
CA ARG A 377 -22.58 36.82 -32.82
C ARG A 377 -22.64 38.34 -32.81
N ASP A 378 -23.86 38.88 -32.86
CA ASP A 378 -24.13 40.32 -33.02
C ASP A 378 -24.05 41.12 -31.70
N SER A 379 -24.04 40.43 -30.55
CA SER A 379 -23.77 40.99 -29.23
C SER A 379 -22.40 40.55 -28.74
#